data_AF-A0A0U3TVC7-F1
#
_entry.id   AF-A0A0U3TVC7-F1
#
_cell.length_a   1.000
_cell.length_b   1.000
_cell.length_c   1.000
_cell.angle_alpha   90.00
_cell.angle_beta   90.00
_cell.angle_gamma   90.00
#
_symmetry.space_group_name_H-M   'P 1'
#
loop_
_entity.id
_entity.type
_entity.pdbx_description
1 polymer ?
#
loop_
_entity_poly.entity_id
_entity_poly.type
_entity_poly.pdbx_seq_one_letter_code
_entity_poly.pdbx_strand_id
1 'polypeptide(L)'
;MAIPTEQLLGLLRRGYTITTFYRLFAKAAFQSSVRIPEGYLLLSQNGEEEGVLTHIEFQSIKYLLIEHNIWEEVIGSTLYGGSSWSLKTK
;
A
#
# COMPACT_ATOMS: atom_id res chain seq x y z
N MET A 1 -11.85 14.10 -3.40
CA MET A 1 -12.40 13.56 -4.66
C MET A 1 -11.89 12.13 -4.78
N ALA A 2 -12.76 11.16 -5.07
CA ALA A 2 -12.32 9.78 -5.29
C ALA A 2 -11.72 9.66 -6.70
N ILE A 3 -10.58 8.99 -6.83
CA ILE A 3 -9.96 8.64 -8.11
C ILE A 3 -10.76 7.46 -8.69
N PRO A 4 -11.37 7.59 -9.88
CA PRO A 4 -12.04 6.49 -10.54
C PRO A 4 -11.10 5.30 -10.76
N THR A 5 -11.62 4.08 -10.60
CA THR A 5 -10.86 2.83 -10.77
C THR A 5 -10.07 2.78 -12.08
N GLU A 6 -10.69 3.16 -13.21
CA GLU A 6 -10.00 3.17 -14.51
C GLU A 6 -8.87 4.19 -14.60
N GLN A 7 -9.02 5.35 -13.95
CA GLN A 7 -7.95 6.34 -13.87
C GLN A 7 -6.77 5.78 -13.06
N LEU A 8 -7.05 5.15 -11.91
CA LEU A 8 -6.04 4.52 -11.07
C LEU A 8 -5.32 3.39 -11.82
N LEU A 9 -6.04 2.53 -12.54
CA LEU A 9 -5.46 1.49 -13.39
C LEU A 9 -4.61 2.08 -14.52
N GLY A 10 -5.03 3.20 -15.12
CA GLY A 10 -4.24 3.93 -16.11
C GLY A 10 -2.89 4.39 -15.57
N LEU A 11 -2.85 4.91 -14.33
CA LEU A 11 -1.61 5.32 -13.67
C LEU A 11 -0.72 4.12 -13.37
N LEU A 12 -1.28 3.03 -12.83
CA LEU A 12 -0.53 1.80 -12.54
C LEU A 12 0.08 1.17 -13.81
N ARG A 13 -0.66 1.18 -14.94
CA ARG A 13 -0.13 0.74 -16.25
C ARG A 13 1.03 1.61 -16.74
N ARG A 14 1.05 2.88 -16.35
CA ARG A 14 2.15 3.82 -16.61
C ARG A 14 3.31 3.65 -15.62
N GLY A 15 3.32 2.62 -14.78
CA GLY A 15 4.41 2.32 -13.84
C GLY A 15 4.34 3.04 -12.49
N TYR A 16 3.21 3.69 -12.17
CA TYR A 16 2.96 4.15 -10.81
C TYR A 16 2.81 2.94 -9.89
N THR A 17 3.11 3.12 -8.60
CA THR A 17 2.97 2.08 -7.59
C THR A 17 2.09 2.59 -6.45
N ILE A 18 1.49 1.66 -5.71
CA ILE A 18 0.80 1.99 -4.47
C ILE A 18 1.69 1.52 -3.31
N THR A 19 1.92 2.38 -2.33
CA THR A 19 2.58 2.00 -1.08
C THR A 19 1.58 1.99 0.05
N THR A 20 1.54 0.89 0.78
CA THR A 20 0.68 0.74 1.96
C THR A 20 1.49 0.78 3.23
N PHE A 21 0.91 1.33 4.29
CA PHE A 21 1.55 1.45 5.60
C PHE A 21 0.61 0.97 6.70
N TYR A 22 1.19 0.35 7.73
CA TYR A 22 0.50 -0.01 8.95
C TYR A 22 1.39 0.25 10.16
N ARG A 23 0.76 0.35 11.32
CA ARG A 23 1.43 0.32 12.61
C ARG A 23 0.63 -0.51 13.58
N LEU A 24 1.33 -1.14 14.52
CA LEU A 24 0.70 -1.85 15.62
C LEU A 24 1.65 -1.91 16.80
N PHE A 25 1.13 -2.13 17.99
CA PHE A 25 1.97 -2.40 19.15
C PHE A 25 2.81 -3.65 18.89
N ALA A 26 4.11 -3.61 19.20
CA ALA A 26 5.01 -4.73 18.97
C ALA A 26 4.52 -6.02 19.67
N LYS A 27 3.91 -5.88 20.86
CA LYS A 27 3.27 -6.99 21.57
C LYS A 27 2.11 -7.61 20.77
N ALA A 28 1.29 -6.79 20.13
CA ALA A 28 0.19 -7.27 19.28
C ALA A 28 0.72 -7.91 17.99
N ALA A 29 1.81 -7.37 17.41
CA ALA A 29 2.48 -7.94 16.24
C ALA A 29 3.04 -9.34 16.50
N PHE A 30 3.49 -9.60 17.73
CA PHE A 30 3.95 -10.93 18.15
C PHE A 30 2.79 -11.93 18.31
N GLN A 31 1.59 -11.43 18.62
CA GLN A 31 0.39 -12.27 18.86
C GLN A 31 -0.39 -12.60 17.59
N SER A 32 -0.23 -11.82 16.51
CA SER A 32 -0.96 -11.98 15.27
C SER A 32 -0.08 -11.62 14.08
N SER A 33 -0.12 -12.43 13.01
CA SER A 33 0.53 -12.13 11.73
C SER A 33 -0.29 -11.20 10.84
N VAL A 34 -1.52 -10.83 11.23
CA VAL A 34 -2.39 -9.97 10.43
C VAL A 34 -1.81 -8.56 10.37
N ARG A 35 -1.64 -8.02 9.16
CA ARG A 35 -1.22 -6.65 8.88
C ARG A 35 -2.32 -5.94 8.09
N ILE A 36 -2.99 -4.99 8.73
CA ILE A 36 -4.05 -4.21 8.10
C ILE A 36 -3.48 -2.83 7.77
N PRO A 37 -3.37 -2.47 6.48
CA PRO A 37 -2.94 -1.13 6.11
C PRO A 37 -3.90 -0.05 6.58
N GLU A 38 -3.34 0.99 7.20
CA GLU A 38 -4.03 2.20 7.65
C GLU A 38 -3.84 3.37 6.67
N GLY A 39 -2.79 3.33 5.84
CA GLY A 39 -2.47 4.35 4.83
C GLY A 39 -2.15 3.74 3.46
N TYR A 40 -2.49 4.49 2.41
CA TYR A 40 -2.35 4.09 1.01
C TYR A 40 -1.89 5.32 0.19
N LEU A 41 -0.70 5.27 -0.38
CA LEU A 41 -0.14 6.34 -1.21
C LEU A 41 0.04 5.87 -2.64
N LEU A 42 -0.29 6.71 -3.60
CA LEU A 42 0.06 6.54 -5.01
C LEU A 42 1.37 7.26 -5.27
N LEU A 43 2.38 6.53 -5.75
CA LEU A 43 3.70 7.04 -6.06
C LEU A 43 3.99 6.97 -7.56
N SER A 44 4.63 8.02 -8.09
CA SER A 44 5.16 8.03 -9.45
C SER A 44 6.36 7.09 -9.59
N GLN A 45 6.84 6.88 -10.83
CA GLN A 45 8.05 6.08 -11.09
C GLN A 45 9.30 6.67 -10.40
N ASN A 46 9.30 7.97 -10.12
CA ASN A 46 10.40 8.67 -9.45
C ASN A 46 10.27 8.62 -7.92
N GLY A 47 9.24 7.96 -7.40
CA GLY A 47 8.96 7.89 -5.95
C GLY A 47 8.26 9.13 -5.38
N GLU A 48 7.80 10.05 -6.23
CA GLU A 48 7.06 11.23 -5.78
C GLU A 48 5.64 10.85 -5.37
N GLU A 49 5.18 11.40 -4.24
CA GLU A 49 3.80 11.23 -3.79
C GLU A 49 2.85 12.04 -4.68
N GLU A 50 1.95 11.32 -5.35
CA GLU A 50 1.02 11.90 -6.32
C GLU A 50 -0.41 11.96 -5.76
N GLY A 51 -0.69 11.18 -4.72
CA GLY A 51 -1.93 11.28 -3.97
C GLY A 51 -2.11 10.24 -2.88
N VAL A 52 -3.03 10.54 -1.96
CA VAL A 52 -3.50 9.63 -0.92
C VAL A 52 -4.72 8.88 -1.44
N LEU A 53 -4.72 7.55 -1.31
CA LEU A 53 -5.86 6.70 -1.62
C LEU A 53 -6.63 6.36 -0.33
N THR A 54 -7.93 6.17 -0.49
CA THR A 54 -8.81 5.60 0.52
C THR A 54 -8.69 4.08 0.53
N HIS A 55 -9.11 3.47 1.64
CA HIS A 55 -9.21 2.01 1.75
C HIS A 55 -10.07 1.42 0.62
N ILE A 56 -11.19 2.07 0.27
CA ILE A 56 -12.13 1.58 -0.76
C ILE A 56 -11.47 1.56 -2.14
N GLU A 57 -10.77 2.64 -2.51
CA GLU A 57 -10.05 2.72 -3.79
C GLU A 57 -9.02 1.60 -3.91
N PHE A 58 -8.20 1.38 -2.88
CA PHE A 58 -7.24 0.28 -2.88
C PHE A 58 -7.91 -1.10 -2.94
N GLN A 59 -8.90 -1.38 -2.09
CA GLN A 59 -9.58 -2.68 -2.08
C GLN A 59 -10.25 -2.99 -3.42
N SER A 60 -10.80 -1.98 -4.10
CA SER A 60 -11.47 -2.12 -5.39
C SER A 60 -10.56 -2.68 -6.49
N ILE A 61 -9.24 -2.52 -6.39
CA ILE A 61 -8.28 -3.00 -7.38
C ILE A 61 -7.27 -4.00 -6.83
N LYS A 62 -7.25 -4.27 -5.52
CA LYS A 62 -6.26 -5.13 -4.85
C LYS A 62 -6.08 -6.49 -5.54
N TYR A 63 -7.16 -7.07 -6.05
CA TYR A 63 -7.13 -8.37 -6.74
C TYR A 63 -6.30 -8.36 -8.04
N LEU A 64 -6.05 -7.19 -8.62
CA LEU A 64 -5.23 -6.97 -9.81
C LEU A 64 -3.76 -6.66 -9.49
N LEU A 65 -3.41 -6.53 -8.21
CA LEU A 65 -2.08 -6.08 -7.77
C LEU A 65 -1.21 -7.23 -7.26
N ILE A 66 0.10 -7.08 -7.41
CA ILE A 66 1.10 -7.93 -6.78
C ILE A 66 1.83 -7.13 -5.70
N GLU A 67 1.84 -7.70 -4.49
CA GLU A 67 2.58 -7.16 -3.35
C GLU A 67 4.07 -7.52 -3.46
N HIS A 68 4.93 -6.56 -3.13
CA HIS A 68 6.37 -6.72 -3.11
C HIS A 68 7.00 -5.70 -2.16
N ASN A 69 8.32 -5.78 -1.94
CA ASN A 69 9.06 -4.87 -1.05
C ASN A 69 8.43 -4.76 0.35
N ILE A 70 8.01 -5.88 0.91
CA ILE A 70 7.45 -5.93 2.27
C ILE A 70 8.57 -5.60 3.27
N TRP A 71 8.30 -4.68 4.17
CA TRP A 71 9.23 -4.28 5.22
C TRP A 71 8.52 -4.08 6.56
N GLU A 72 9.26 -4.32 7.63
CA GLU A 72 8.85 -4.05 9.01
C GLU A 72 10.03 -3.48 9.80
N GLU A 73 9.75 -2.56 10.70
CA GLU A 73 10.72 -2.00 11.62
C GLU A 73 10.07 -1.72 12.98
N VAL A 74 10.76 -2.10 14.07
CA VAL A 74 10.30 -1.83 15.44
C VAL A 74 11.00 -0.58 15.97
N ILE A 75 10.21 0.43 16.32
CA ILE A 75 10.69 1.67 16.95
C ILE A 75 9.99 1.80 18.31
N GLY A 76 10.75 1.63 19.38
CA GLY A 76 10.21 1.59 20.74
C GLY A 76 9.23 0.43 20.93
N SER A 77 8.00 0.73 21.32
CA SER A 77 6.93 -0.26 21.51
C SER A 77 6.05 -0.48 20.27
N THR A 78 6.39 0.15 19.14
CA THR A 78 5.56 0.16 17.93
C THR A 78 6.29 -0.53 16.79
N LEU A 79 5.61 -1.46 16.13
CA LEU A 79 6.04 -2.01 14.86
C LEU A 79 5.39 -1.19 13.75
N TYR A 80 6.22 -0.67 12.86
CA TYR A 80 5.85 -0.06 11.60
C TYR A 80 6.08 -1.06 10.49
N GLY A 81 5.30 -0.98 9.43
CA GLY A 81 5.57 -1.75 8.25
C GLY A 81 4.76 -1.29 7.07
N GLY A 82 5.06 -1.90 5.94
CA GLY A 82 4.43 -1.56 4.69
C GLY A 82 4.86 -2.46 3.56
N SER A 83 4.35 -2.14 2.39
CA SER A 83 4.65 -2.87 1.15
C SER A 83 4.31 -2.01 -0.06
N SER A 84 4.94 -2.34 -1.17
CA SER A 84 4.67 -1.76 -2.48
C SER A 84 3.79 -2.70 -3.30
N TRP A 85 2.92 -2.10 -4.12
CA TRP A 85 1.96 -2.81 -4.94
C TRP A 85 2.01 -2.26 -6.35
N SER A 86 2.16 -3.15 -7.32
CA SER A 86 2.13 -2.84 -8.74
C SER A 86 1.08 -3.69 -9.44
N LEU A 87 0.69 -3.30 -10.65
CA LEU A 87 -0.22 -4.11 -11.46
C LEU A 87 0.43 -5.46 -11.75
N LYS A 88 -0.34 -6.55 -11.65
CA LYS A 88 0.09 -7.85 -12.16
C LYS A 88 0.35 -7.72 -13.66
N THR A 89 1.59 -7.91 -14.08
CA THR A 89 1.89 -8.15 -15.49
C THR A 89 1.23 -9.47 -15.89
N LYS A 90 0.46 -9.45 -16.97
CA LYS A 90 -0.01 -10.67 -17.64
C LYS A 90 1.17 -11.38 -18.29
#